data_AF-A0A453LMY2-F1
#
_entry.id   AF-A0A453LMY2-F1
#
_cell.length_a   1.000
_cell.length_b   1.000
_cell.length_c   1.000
_cell.angle_alpha   90.00
_cell.angle_beta   90.00
_cell.angle_gamma   90.00
#
_symmetry.space_group_name_H-M   'P 1'
#
loop_
_entity.id
_entity.type
_entity.pdbx_description
1 polymer ?
#
loop_
_entity_poly.entity_id
_entity_poly.type
_entity_poly.pdbx_seq_one_letter_code
_entity_poly.pdbx_strand_id
1 'polypeptide(L)'
;MAVGDGILTPAISVLSATGGIKVEEPRMGNDVVVIVSVVILIGLFSMQHYGTDKVSWLFAPIVFVWFILIGVLGAVNIYTYDRSVLKAFNPIYVYHYFKRGKTSWASLGGIMLSITGTEALFADLSYFPVQAIQIAFTTVVFPCLLLQYTGQAAYIATHKDKVSHSFYFSLPERILWPAFVVATAAAIVSSQATISATYSIIKQALAVGCFPRVKIIHTSKKYLGQIYSPDINWILMVLCIAVTAGFKNQSQIANAYGTAVIMVMLVTTFLMIPIMLLVWRSHWALVVLFTVLSLAVEIPYLTAVMKKIDQGGWVPLV
;
A
#
# COMPACT_ATOMS: atom_id res chain seq x y z
N MET A 1 -4.62 -7.97 10.47
CA MET A 1 -4.26 -6.66 9.88
C MET A 1 -2.76 -6.55 9.75
N ALA A 2 -2.03 -5.96 10.71
CA ALA A 2 -0.61 -5.64 10.57
C ALA A 2 0.32 -6.82 10.20
N VAL A 3 -0.02 -8.06 10.57
CA VAL A 3 0.73 -9.26 10.15
C VAL A 3 0.49 -9.57 8.66
N GLY A 4 -0.75 -9.46 8.18
CA GLY A 4 -1.09 -9.64 6.77
C GLY A 4 -0.49 -8.54 5.90
N ASP A 5 -0.54 -7.29 6.35
CA ASP A 5 0.10 -6.17 5.66
C ASP A 5 1.62 -6.34 5.62
N GLY A 6 2.22 -6.81 6.73
CA GLY A 6 3.64 -7.17 6.78
C GLY A 6 4.07 -8.25 5.77
N ILE A 7 3.14 -9.06 5.27
CA ILE A 7 3.39 -10.07 4.23
C ILE A 7 3.13 -9.51 2.82
N LEU A 8 1.96 -8.87 2.63
CA LEU A 8 1.48 -8.45 1.32
C LEU A 8 2.13 -7.16 0.83
N THR A 9 2.41 -6.19 1.71
CA THR A 9 2.99 -4.90 1.33
C THR A 9 4.40 -5.03 0.75
N PRO A 10 5.34 -5.80 1.36
CA PRO A 10 6.65 -5.99 0.74
C PRO A 10 6.56 -6.75 -0.59
N ALA A 11 5.69 -7.76 -0.68
CA ALA A 11 5.51 -8.54 -1.89
C ALA A 11 5.03 -7.67 -3.06
N ILE A 12 3.99 -6.86 -2.85
CA ILE A 12 3.41 -6.03 -3.91
C ILE A 12 4.29 -4.83 -4.26
N SER A 13 4.92 -4.21 -3.26
CA SER A 13 5.74 -3.01 -3.46
C SER A 13 7.02 -3.33 -4.22
N VAL A 14 7.73 -4.40 -3.83
CA VAL A 14 8.95 -4.83 -4.53
C VAL A 14 8.63 -5.34 -5.93
N LEU A 15 7.57 -6.15 -6.11
CA LEU A 15 7.16 -6.64 -7.42
C LEU A 15 6.71 -5.49 -8.36
N SER A 16 6.03 -4.47 -7.82
CA SER A 16 5.64 -3.29 -8.59
C SER A 16 6.86 -2.45 -8.98
N ALA A 17 7.86 -2.32 -8.11
CA ALA A 17 9.09 -1.61 -8.41
C ALA A 17 9.90 -2.33 -9.50
N THR A 18 10.09 -3.64 -9.38
CA THR A 18 10.84 -4.44 -10.36
C THR A 18 10.17 -4.54 -11.73
N GLY A 19 8.86 -4.29 -11.81
CA GLY A 19 8.10 -4.26 -13.06
C GLY A 19 8.64 -3.29 -14.12
N GLY A 20 9.44 -2.28 -13.73
CA GLY A 20 10.11 -1.38 -14.67
C GLY A 20 11.09 -2.08 -15.61
N ILE A 21 11.69 -3.20 -15.19
CA ILE A 21 12.62 -3.99 -16.00
C ILE A 21 11.94 -4.51 -17.27
N LYS A 22 10.65 -4.85 -17.18
CA LYS A 22 9.87 -5.39 -18.30
C LYS A 22 9.54 -4.33 -19.36
N VAL A 23 9.60 -3.06 -19.00
CA VAL A 23 9.32 -1.95 -19.93
C VAL A 23 10.49 -1.74 -20.89
N GLU A 24 11.72 -1.88 -20.41
CA GLU A 24 12.93 -1.71 -21.24
C GLU A 24 13.17 -2.93 -22.14
N GLU A 25 12.99 -4.15 -21.60
CA GLU A 25 13.19 -5.39 -22.35
C GLU A 25 11.93 -6.27 -22.29
N PRO A 26 10.97 -6.07 -23.21
CA PRO A 26 9.73 -6.85 -23.26
C PRO A 26 9.95 -8.36 -23.46
N ARG A 27 11.14 -8.75 -23.92
CA ARG A 27 11.55 -10.15 -24.12
C ARG A 27 11.91 -10.86 -22.81
N MET A 28 12.16 -10.12 -21.73
CA MET A 28 12.35 -10.73 -20.41
C MET A 28 11.01 -11.27 -19.91
N GLY A 29 10.95 -12.59 -19.68
CA GLY A 29 9.76 -13.25 -19.14
C GLY A 29 9.41 -12.74 -17.73
N ASN A 30 8.14 -12.86 -17.36
CA ASN A 30 7.66 -12.53 -16.00
C ASN A 30 8.48 -13.21 -14.90
N ASP A 31 9.04 -14.39 -15.17
CA ASP A 31 9.86 -15.14 -14.22
C ASP A 31 11.12 -14.37 -13.80
N VAL A 32 11.73 -13.57 -14.69
CA VAL A 32 12.91 -12.75 -14.35
C VAL A 32 12.54 -11.66 -13.34
N VAL A 33 11.41 -10.97 -13.55
CA VAL A 33 10.91 -9.92 -12.64
C VAL A 33 10.64 -10.51 -11.25
N VAL A 34 10.04 -11.71 -11.20
CA VAL A 34 9.78 -12.43 -9.94
C VAL A 34 11.10 -12.80 -9.25
N ILE A 35 12.09 -13.34 -9.97
CA ILE A 35 13.40 -13.71 -9.41
C ILE A 35 14.10 -12.48 -8.82
N VAL A 36 14.15 -11.36 -9.56
CA VAL A 36 14.75 -10.11 -9.08
C VAL A 36 14.03 -9.62 -7.82
N SER A 37 12.70 -9.70 -7.80
CA SER A 37 11.89 -9.33 -6.62
C SER A 37 12.23 -10.20 -5.41
N VAL A 38 12.36 -11.51 -5.60
CA VAL A 38 12.74 -12.46 -4.53
C VAL A 38 14.14 -12.14 -4.00
N VAL A 39 15.11 -11.83 -4.87
CA VAL A 39 16.46 -11.43 -4.45
C VAL A 39 16.42 -10.16 -3.60
N ILE A 40 15.65 -9.15 -4.01
CA ILE A 40 15.48 -7.90 -3.24
C ILE A 40 14.82 -8.20 -1.89
N LEU A 41 13.80 -9.06 -1.84
CA LEU A 41 13.15 -9.46 -0.59
C LEU A 41 14.11 -10.20 0.34
N ILE A 42 14.89 -11.16 -0.16
CA ILE A 42 15.90 -11.86 0.65
C ILE A 42 16.90 -10.86 1.22
N GLY A 43 17.41 -9.93 0.39
CA GLY A 43 18.31 -8.88 0.84
C GLY A 43 17.68 -8.01 1.93
N LEU A 44 16.44 -7.56 1.71
CA LEU A 44 15.68 -6.74 2.64
C LEU A 44 15.48 -7.42 4.00
N PHE A 45 15.01 -8.67 4.00
CA PHE A 45 14.74 -9.44 5.22
C PHE A 45 16.03 -9.89 5.92
N SER A 46 17.11 -10.15 5.16
CA SER A 46 18.42 -10.46 5.73
C SER A 46 19.03 -9.25 6.43
N MET A 47 18.86 -8.04 5.89
CA MET A 47 19.42 -6.82 6.48
C MET A 47 18.69 -6.35 7.75
N GLN A 48 17.53 -6.92 8.09
CA GLN A 48 16.72 -6.52 9.25
C GLN A 48 17.46 -6.60 10.58
N HIS A 49 18.37 -7.56 10.72
CA HIS A 49 19.11 -7.77 11.97
C HIS A 49 20.09 -6.63 12.30
N TYR A 50 20.47 -5.80 11.31
CA TYR A 50 21.34 -4.63 11.54
C TYR A 50 20.60 -3.47 12.19
N GLY A 51 19.27 -3.53 12.20
CA GLY A 51 18.43 -2.56 12.86
C GLY A 51 18.12 -1.31 12.06
N THR A 52 16.94 -0.75 12.32
CA THR A 52 16.46 0.49 11.70
C THR A 52 17.19 1.73 12.24
N ASP A 53 17.81 1.68 13.42
CA ASP A 53 18.45 2.86 14.05
C ASP A 53 19.51 3.50 13.14
N LYS A 54 20.39 2.69 12.54
CA LYS A 54 21.50 3.17 11.71
C LYS A 54 21.09 3.68 10.32
N VAL A 55 19.94 3.24 9.82
CA VAL A 55 19.51 3.49 8.43
C VAL A 55 18.29 4.40 8.36
N SER A 56 17.58 4.61 9.48
CA SER A 56 16.36 5.42 9.56
C SER A 56 16.52 6.84 9.05
N TRP A 57 17.70 7.45 9.22
CA TRP A 57 17.98 8.80 8.71
C TRP A 57 17.95 8.88 7.18
N LEU A 58 18.25 7.79 6.48
CA LEU A 58 18.22 7.72 5.02
C LEU A 58 16.80 7.54 4.45
N PHE A 59 15.86 7.04 5.27
CA PHE A 59 14.49 6.73 4.82
C PHE A 59 13.71 7.99 4.43
N ALA A 60 13.78 9.05 5.24
CA ALA A 60 13.04 10.28 4.96
C ALA A 60 13.49 10.97 3.64
N PRO A 61 14.79 11.15 3.36
CA PRO A 61 15.26 11.66 2.07
C PRO A 61 14.81 10.82 0.86
N ILE A 62 14.90 9.48 0.94
CA ILE A 62 14.49 8.59 -0.15
C ILE A 62 13.01 8.79 -0.47
N VAL A 63 12.15 8.77 0.55
CA VAL A 63 10.70 8.91 0.39
C VAL A 63 10.35 10.31 -0.12
N PHE A 64 11.04 11.35 0.36
CA PHE A 64 10.83 12.72 -0.13
C PHE A 64 11.18 12.86 -1.61
N VAL A 65 12.35 12.34 -2.03
CA VAL A 65 12.77 12.33 -3.44
C VAL A 65 11.77 11.55 -4.30
N TRP A 66 11.29 10.40 -3.82
CA TRP A 66 10.24 9.63 -4.50
C TRP A 66 8.97 10.45 -4.72
N PHE A 67 8.45 11.12 -3.68
CA PHE A 67 7.23 11.93 -3.80
C PHE A 67 7.40 13.10 -4.76
N ILE A 68 8.53 13.81 -4.71
CA ILE A 68 8.82 14.89 -5.66
C ILE A 68 8.92 14.36 -7.09
N LEU A 69 9.59 13.22 -7.29
CA LEU A 69 9.73 12.59 -8.61
C LEU A 69 8.34 12.26 -9.21
N ILE A 70 7.47 11.58 -8.47
CA ILE A 70 6.13 11.24 -8.96
C ILE A 70 5.24 12.48 -9.12
N GLY A 71 5.38 13.48 -8.26
CA GLY A 71 4.63 14.74 -8.36
C GLY A 71 4.98 15.52 -9.64
N VAL A 72 6.27 15.65 -9.93
CA VAL A 72 6.76 16.31 -11.16
C VAL A 72 6.34 15.54 -12.40
N LEU A 73 6.52 14.22 -12.42
CA LEU A 73 6.11 13.37 -13.55
C LEU A 73 4.61 13.44 -13.79
N GLY A 74 3.81 13.39 -12.73
CA GLY A 74 2.36 13.57 -12.80
C GLY A 74 1.98 14.90 -13.47
N ALA A 75 2.58 16.01 -13.01
CA ALA A 75 2.32 17.34 -13.56
C ALA A 75 2.72 17.45 -15.05
N VAL A 76 3.89 16.92 -15.43
CA VAL A 76 4.36 16.90 -16.83
C VAL A 76 3.41 16.09 -17.72
N ASN A 77 2.94 14.94 -17.25
CA ASN A 77 2.04 14.09 -18.02
C ASN A 77 0.66 14.75 -18.23
N ILE A 78 0.12 15.44 -17.22
CA ILE A 78 -1.13 16.21 -17.37
C ILE A 78 -0.96 17.33 -18.40
N TYR A 79 0.18 18.03 -18.37
CA TYR A 79 0.45 19.12 -19.30
C TYR A 79 0.60 18.63 -20.75
N THR A 80 1.27 17.48 -20.93
CA THR A 80 1.70 16.96 -22.24
C THR A 80 0.62 16.15 -22.95
N TYR A 81 -0.10 15.28 -22.23
CA TYR A 81 -1.01 14.31 -22.85
C TYR A 81 -2.46 14.80 -22.88
N ASP A 82 -3.07 15.06 -21.72
CA ASP A 82 -4.46 15.52 -21.67
C ASP A 82 -4.81 16.27 -20.37
N ARG A 83 -5.15 17.54 -20.51
CA ARG A 83 -5.60 18.40 -19.40
C ARG A 83 -7.07 18.15 -19.02
N SER A 84 -7.83 17.51 -19.90
CA SER A 84 -9.26 17.23 -19.68
C SER A 84 -9.49 16.25 -18.52
N VAL A 85 -8.47 15.46 -18.16
CA VAL A 85 -8.50 14.53 -17.03
C VAL A 85 -8.78 15.24 -15.70
N LEU A 86 -8.43 16.52 -15.56
CA LEU A 86 -8.77 17.32 -14.36
C LEU A 86 -10.28 17.46 -14.14
N LYS A 87 -11.11 17.25 -15.18
CA LYS A 87 -12.56 17.21 -15.03
C LYS A 87 -13.02 16.06 -14.12
N ALA A 88 -12.18 15.04 -13.90
CA ALA A 88 -12.47 13.94 -12.99
C ALA A 88 -12.72 14.39 -11.53
N PHE A 89 -12.25 15.58 -11.12
CA PHE A 89 -12.56 16.14 -9.79
C PHE A 89 -14.02 16.58 -9.65
N ASN A 90 -14.74 16.75 -10.75
CA ASN A 90 -16.16 17.05 -10.69
C ASN A 90 -16.96 15.75 -10.42
N PRO A 91 -17.71 15.67 -9.32
CA PRO A 91 -18.44 14.46 -8.92
C PRO A 91 -19.48 13.99 -9.95
N ILE A 92 -19.92 14.87 -10.86
CA ILE A 92 -20.81 14.51 -11.98
C ILE A 92 -20.20 13.38 -12.83
N TYR A 93 -18.87 13.35 -13.01
CA TYR A 93 -18.22 12.31 -13.81
C TYR A 93 -18.27 10.94 -13.16
N VAL A 94 -18.25 10.88 -11.83
CA VAL A 94 -18.41 9.63 -11.08
C VAL A 94 -19.82 9.08 -11.32
N TYR A 95 -20.85 9.92 -11.25
CA TYR A 95 -22.23 9.52 -11.57
C TYR A 95 -22.35 9.01 -13.01
N HIS A 96 -21.77 9.73 -13.98
CA HIS A 96 -21.78 9.32 -15.39
C HIS A 96 -21.02 8.00 -15.60
N TYR A 97 -19.94 7.77 -14.87
CA TYR A 97 -19.15 6.55 -14.93
C TYR A 97 -19.95 5.33 -14.44
N PHE A 98 -20.66 5.45 -13.32
CA PHE A 98 -21.51 4.37 -12.82
C PHE A 98 -22.75 4.11 -13.68
N LYS A 99 -23.29 5.14 -14.34
CA LYS A 99 -24.41 4.99 -15.28
C LYS A 99 -24.07 4.14 -16.51
N ARG A 100 -22.78 4.04 -16.88
CA ARG A 100 -22.31 3.31 -18.08
C ARG A 100 -22.31 1.77 -17.95
N GLY A 101 -22.54 1.20 -16.77
CA GLY A 101 -22.83 -0.24 -16.63
C GLY A 101 -21.99 -1.00 -15.59
N LYS A 102 -22.10 -2.34 -15.63
CA LYS A 102 -21.60 -3.27 -14.60
C LYS A 102 -20.08 -3.34 -14.47
N THR A 103 -19.32 -3.02 -15.53
CA THR A 103 -17.85 -3.01 -15.52
C THR A 103 -17.29 -1.90 -14.63
N SER A 104 -17.99 -0.76 -14.54
CA SER A 104 -17.66 0.36 -13.64
C SER A 104 -17.71 -0.03 -12.15
N TRP A 105 -18.52 -1.03 -11.79
CA TRP A 105 -18.57 -1.52 -10.41
C TRP A 105 -17.33 -2.35 -10.06
N ALA A 106 -16.78 -3.11 -11.00
CA ALA A 106 -15.60 -3.93 -10.77
C ALA A 106 -14.30 -3.10 -10.64
N SER A 107 -14.25 -1.90 -11.24
CA SER A 107 -13.11 -1.00 -11.11
C SER A 107 -12.94 -0.42 -9.70
N LEU A 108 -14.02 -0.32 -8.91
CA LEU A 108 -13.95 0.14 -7.51
C LEU A 108 -12.96 -0.69 -6.68
N GLY A 109 -12.94 -2.01 -6.88
CA GLY A 109 -12.02 -2.88 -6.14
C GLY A 109 -10.54 -2.57 -6.39
N GLY A 110 -10.19 -2.00 -7.56
CA GLY A 110 -8.82 -1.56 -7.84
C GLY A 110 -8.42 -0.26 -7.14
N ILE A 111 -9.40 0.61 -6.84
CA ILE A 111 -9.18 1.88 -6.14
C ILE A 111 -8.77 1.62 -4.68
N MET A 112 -9.19 0.49 -4.10
CA MET A 112 -8.88 0.14 -2.71
C MET A 112 -7.37 0.21 -2.41
N LEU A 113 -6.55 -0.26 -3.36
CA LEU A 113 -5.08 -0.23 -3.26
C LEU A 113 -4.49 1.18 -3.15
N SER A 114 -5.22 2.22 -3.53
CA SER A 114 -4.76 3.61 -3.41
C SER A 114 -4.93 4.18 -1.99
N ILE A 115 -5.79 3.56 -1.17
CA ILE A 115 -6.12 3.98 0.19
C ILE A 115 -5.30 3.19 1.22
N THR A 116 -4.68 2.07 0.81
CA THR A 116 -3.85 1.24 1.68
C THR A 116 -2.67 2.04 2.22
N GLY A 117 -2.31 1.78 3.48
CA GLY A 117 -1.28 2.53 4.20
C GLY A 117 -1.80 3.75 4.98
N THR A 118 -3.01 4.25 4.72
CA THR A 118 -3.65 5.23 5.63
C THR A 118 -3.83 4.67 7.03
N GLU A 119 -4.10 3.36 7.14
CA GLU A 119 -4.17 2.65 8.41
C GLU A 119 -2.86 2.65 9.21
N ALA A 120 -1.72 2.55 8.53
CA ALA A 120 -0.40 2.58 9.16
C ALA A 120 -0.13 3.97 9.76
N LEU A 121 -0.62 5.03 9.10
CA LEU A 121 -0.59 6.40 9.61
C LEU A 121 -1.24 6.52 10.99
N PHE A 122 -2.35 5.80 11.22
CA PHE A 122 -3.06 5.80 12.50
C PHE A 122 -2.36 4.95 13.55
N ALA A 123 -1.69 3.86 13.18
CA ALA A 123 -0.87 3.07 14.10
C ALA A 123 0.31 3.89 14.67
N ASP A 124 0.86 4.78 13.84
CA ASP A 124 2.01 5.63 14.19
C ASP A 124 1.66 6.89 15.00
N LEU A 125 0.38 7.15 15.30
CA LEU A 125 -0.05 8.22 16.21
C LEU A 125 0.54 8.08 17.63
N SER A 126 1.01 6.88 17.98
CA SER A 126 1.70 6.62 19.25
C SER A 126 3.15 7.12 19.26
N TYR A 127 3.75 7.39 18.10
CA TYR A 127 5.16 7.80 17.95
C TYR A 127 5.33 9.27 17.52
N PHE A 128 4.39 9.81 16.74
CA PHE A 128 4.49 11.15 16.16
C PHE A 128 3.31 12.05 16.54
N PRO A 129 3.54 13.37 16.70
CA PRO A 129 2.45 14.30 16.95
C PRO A 129 1.52 14.40 15.73
N VAL A 130 0.21 14.47 16.00
CA VAL A 130 -0.86 14.55 14.98
C VAL A 130 -0.58 15.65 13.93
N GLN A 131 -0.11 16.81 14.38
CA GLN A 131 0.18 17.95 13.50
C GLN A 131 1.28 17.66 12.48
N ALA A 132 2.33 16.93 12.87
CA ALA A 132 3.43 16.60 11.95
C ALA A 132 2.94 15.66 10.84
N ILE A 133 2.12 14.68 11.21
CA ILE A 133 1.48 13.75 10.28
C ILE A 133 0.59 14.52 9.29
N GLN A 134 -0.28 15.41 9.79
CA GLN A 134 -1.20 16.20 8.97
C GLN A 134 -0.47 17.11 7.98
N ILE A 135 0.60 17.79 8.43
CA ILE A 135 1.40 18.65 7.57
C ILE A 135 2.07 17.83 6.48
N ALA A 136 2.78 16.75 6.84
CA ALA A 136 3.47 15.90 5.86
C ALA A 136 2.51 15.29 4.83
N PHE A 137 1.38 14.77 5.30
CA PHE A 137 0.38 14.16 4.42
C PHE A 137 -0.25 15.19 3.48
N THR A 138 -0.73 16.32 4.01
CA THR A 138 -1.51 17.30 3.25
C THR A 138 -0.65 18.13 2.29
N THR A 139 0.61 18.42 2.66
CA THR A 139 1.48 19.30 1.85
C THR A 139 2.33 18.58 0.83
N VAL A 140 2.73 17.32 1.09
CA VAL A 140 3.65 16.57 0.23
C VAL A 140 2.97 15.33 -0.34
N VAL A 141 2.55 14.41 0.52
CA VAL A 141 2.10 13.07 0.10
C VAL A 141 0.86 13.15 -0.78
N PHE A 142 -0.21 13.78 -0.27
CA PHE A 142 -1.51 13.87 -0.93
C PHE A 142 -1.44 14.56 -2.31
N PRO A 143 -0.84 15.77 -2.46
CA PRO A 143 -0.76 16.42 -3.77
C PRO A 143 0.10 15.63 -4.76
N CYS A 144 1.21 15.03 -4.32
CA CYS A 144 2.06 14.23 -5.22
C CYS A 144 1.33 12.98 -5.73
N LEU A 145 0.61 12.26 -4.86
CA LEU A 145 -0.19 11.10 -5.26
C LEU A 145 -1.31 11.48 -6.23
N LEU A 146 -2.02 12.58 -5.95
CA LEU A 146 -3.11 13.06 -6.77
C LEU A 146 -2.61 13.47 -8.17
N LEU A 147 -1.48 14.19 -8.25
CA LEU A 147 -0.81 14.50 -9.52
C LEU A 147 -0.36 13.23 -10.26
N GLN A 148 0.21 12.26 -9.55
CA GLN A 148 0.71 11.03 -10.16
C GLN A 148 -0.43 10.19 -10.77
N TYR A 149 -1.56 10.02 -10.05
CA TYR A 149 -2.71 9.27 -10.56
C TYR A 149 -3.39 9.98 -11.73
N THR A 150 -3.59 11.30 -11.64
CA THR A 150 -4.16 12.08 -12.75
C THR A 150 -3.25 12.14 -13.96
N GLY A 151 -1.92 12.23 -13.75
CA GLY A 151 -0.94 12.15 -14.82
C GLY A 151 -0.90 10.78 -15.52
N GLN A 152 -1.01 9.67 -14.78
CA GLN A 152 -1.17 8.34 -15.40
C GLN A 152 -2.47 8.24 -16.19
N ALA A 153 -3.57 8.78 -15.67
CA ALA A 153 -4.84 8.80 -16.40
C ALA A 153 -4.74 9.62 -17.69
N ALA A 154 -4.02 10.75 -17.70
CA ALA A 154 -3.75 11.53 -18.91
C ALA A 154 -2.93 10.75 -19.95
N TYR A 155 -1.93 10.00 -19.50
CA TYR A 155 -1.16 9.12 -20.37
C TYR A 155 -2.02 8.00 -20.98
N ILE A 156 -2.82 7.31 -20.17
CA ILE A 156 -3.69 6.20 -20.62
C ILE A 156 -4.80 6.69 -21.55
N ALA A 157 -5.29 7.93 -21.37
CA ALA A 157 -6.30 8.51 -22.24
C ALA A 157 -5.83 8.60 -23.71
N THR A 158 -4.53 8.83 -23.91
CA THR A 158 -3.89 8.87 -25.24
C THR A 158 -3.37 7.51 -25.70
N HIS A 159 -2.88 6.66 -24.77
CA HIS A 159 -2.27 5.36 -25.06
C HIS A 159 -3.04 4.21 -24.39
N LYS A 160 -4.17 3.83 -24.97
CA LYS A 160 -5.11 2.84 -24.40
C LYS A 160 -4.57 1.41 -24.33
N ASP A 161 -3.54 1.11 -25.09
CA ASP A 161 -2.86 -0.19 -25.18
C ASP A 161 -1.82 -0.41 -24.07
N LYS A 162 -1.36 0.66 -23.40
CA LYS A 162 -0.27 0.62 -22.40
C LYS A 162 -0.77 0.73 -20.95
N VAL A 163 -1.78 -0.07 -20.61
CA VAL A 163 -2.37 -0.10 -19.25
C VAL A 163 -1.48 -0.86 -18.26
N SER A 164 -0.85 -1.95 -18.72
CA SER A 164 0.15 -2.68 -17.94
C SER A 164 1.41 -1.83 -17.79
N HIS A 165 1.81 -1.52 -16.55
CA HIS A 165 3.00 -0.70 -16.22
C HIS A 165 2.95 0.76 -16.71
N SER A 166 1.77 1.40 -16.71
CA SER A 166 1.60 2.78 -17.19
C SER A 166 2.53 3.81 -16.56
N PHE A 167 2.91 3.62 -15.28
CA PHE A 167 3.91 4.47 -14.63
C PHE A 167 5.22 4.51 -15.43
N TYR A 168 5.78 3.34 -15.73
CA TYR A 168 7.07 3.22 -16.39
C TYR A 168 7.00 3.62 -17.87
N PHE A 169 5.90 3.31 -18.56
CA PHE A 169 5.69 3.77 -19.94
C PHE A 169 5.53 5.29 -20.07
N SER A 170 5.08 5.95 -19.02
CA SER A 170 4.91 7.42 -19.02
C SER A 170 6.21 8.18 -18.75
N LEU A 171 7.31 7.48 -18.43
CA LEU A 171 8.62 8.09 -18.18
C LEU A 171 9.34 8.38 -19.50
N PRO A 172 10.07 9.51 -19.60
CA PRO A 172 11.09 9.67 -20.63
C PRO A 172 12.19 8.62 -20.46
N GLU A 173 12.69 8.06 -21.57
CA GLU A 173 13.73 7.00 -21.58
C GLU A 173 14.95 7.33 -20.69
N ARG A 174 15.38 8.59 -20.69
CA ARG A 174 16.55 9.06 -19.89
C ARG A 174 16.32 8.99 -18.37
N ILE A 175 15.08 9.04 -17.91
CA ILE A 175 14.72 9.10 -16.48
C ILE A 175 14.26 7.73 -15.97
N LEU A 176 14.01 6.76 -16.85
CA LEU A 176 13.51 5.42 -16.49
C LEU A 176 14.40 4.73 -15.45
N TRP A 177 15.71 4.65 -15.71
CA TRP A 177 16.66 4.00 -14.79
C TRP A 177 16.82 4.74 -13.45
N PRO A 178 17.01 6.07 -13.40
CA PRO A 178 16.96 6.82 -12.14
C PRO A 178 15.66 6.62 -11.37
N ALA A 179 14.51 6.70 -12.04
CA ALA A 179 13.20 6.51 -11.41
C ALA A 179 13.03 5.08 -10.87
N PHE A 180 13.52 4.08 -11.59
CA PHE A 180 13.53 2.69 -11.15
C PHE A 180 14.31 2.49 -9.85
N VAL A 181 15.50 3.09 -9.73
CA VAL A 181 16.33 3.01 -8.51
C VAL A 181 15.61 3.68 -7.34
N VAL A 182 15.06 4.87 -7.54
CA VAL A 182 14.32 5.59 -6.50
C VAL A 182 13.04 4.83 -6.10
N ALA A 183 12.30 4.27 -7.07
CA ALA A 183 11.12 3.46 -6.82
C ALA A 183 11.44 2.22 -5.99
N THR A 184 12.54 1.53 -6.32
CA THR A 184 13.00 0.35 -5.59
C THR A 184 13.42 0.71 -4.18
N ALA A 185 14.16 1.82 -4.01
CA ALA A 185 14.53 2.32 -2.70
C ALA A 185 13.30 2.70 -1.84
N ALA A 186 12.31 3.38 -2.43
CA ALA A 186 11.06 3.72 -1.75
C ALA A 186 10.24 2.47 -1.38
N ALA A 187 10.19 1.46 -2.24
CA ALA A 187 9.55 0.18 -1.96
C ALA A 187 10.22 -0.55 -0.78
N ILE A 188 11.55 -0.52 -0.70
CA ILE A 188 12.31 -1.05 0.44
C ILE A 188 11.92 -0.30 1.72
N VAL A 189 11.93 1.03 1.71
CA VAL A 189 11.55 1.85 2.89
C VAL A 189 10.10 1.58 3.33
N SER A 190 9.16 1.51 2.39
CA SER A 190 7.76 1.18 2.68
C SER A 190 7.64 -0.20 3.35
N SER A 191 8.33 -1.20 2.80
CA SER A 191 8.35 -2.57 3.34
C SER A 191 8.93 -2.62 4.75
N GLN A 192 9.96 -1.82 5.02
CA GLN A 192 10.57 -1.71 6.35
C GLN A 192 9.60 -1.20 7.42
N ALA A 193 8.78 -0.20 7.07
CA ALA A 193 7.78 0.36 7.96
C ALA A 193 6.73 -0.70 8.34
N THR A 194 6.22 -1.46 7.36
CA THR A 194 5.22 -2.52 7.64
C THR A 194 5.79 -3.66 8.47
N ILE A 195 7.03 -4.09 8.19
CA ILE A 195 7.70 -5.16 8.97
C ILE A 195 7.89 -4.72 10.43
N SER A 196 8.31 -3.47 10.64
CA SER A 196 8.49 -2.90 11.99
C SER A 196 7.16 -2.78 12.74
N ALA A 197 6.08 -2.41 12.04
CA ALA A 197 4.73 -2.38 12.60
C ALA A 197 4.27 -3.79 13.02
N THR A 198 4.56 -4.83 12.22
CA THR A 198 4.26 -6.22 12.58
C THR A 198 4.97 -6.64 13.87
N TYR A 199 6.26 -6.31 14.04
CA TYR A 199 6.99 -6.60 15.28
C TYR A 199 6.38 -5.92 16.50
N SER A 200 5.94 -4.65 16.34
CA SER A 200 5.30 -3.89 17.41
C SER A 200 3.99 -4.53 17.86
N ILE A 201 3.15 -4.96 16.91
CA ILE A 201 1.88 -5.63 17.22
C ILE A 201 2.10 -7.00 17.88
N ILE A 202 3.10 -7.77 17.45
CA ILE A 202 3.40 -9.06 18.08
C ILE A 202 3.91 -8.88 19.51
N LYS A 203 4.72 -7.84 19.78
CA LYS A 203 5.09 -7.45 21.15
C LYS A 203 3.87 -7.11 22.00
N GLN A 204 2.91 -6.34 21.46
CA GLN A 204 1.68 -6.01 22.17
C GLN A 204 0.83 -7.27 22.44
N ALA A 205 0.68 -8.16 21.46
CA ALA A 205 -0.03 -9.43 21.61
C ALA A 205 0.62 -10.34 22.67
N LEU A 206 1.95 -10.37 22.74
CA LEU A 206 2.71 -11.06 23.79
C LEU A 206 2.44 -10.49 25.18
N ALA A 207 2.35 -9.17 25.32
CA ALA A 207 2.05 -8.52 26.59
C ALA A 207 0.64 -8.86 27.12
N VAL A 208 -0.32 -9.13 26.21
CA VAL A 208 -1.69 -9.55 26.54
C VAL A 208 -1.80 -11.08 26.69
N GLY A 209 -0.73 -11.83 26.42
CA GLY A 209 -0.73 -13.30 26.51
C GLY A 209 -1.42 -14.01 25.34
N CYS A 210 -1.71 -13.29 24.25
CA CYS A 210 -2.41 -13.83 23.06
C CYS A 210 -1.47 -14.47 22.03
N PHE A 211 -0.15 -14.51 22.27
CA PHE A 211 0.84 -15.03 21.32
C PHE A 211 1.87 -15.93 22.01
N PRO A 212 2.34 -17.02 21.38
CA PRO A 212 3.38 -17.88 21.96
C PRO A 212 4.69 -17.10 22.17
N ARG A 213 5.48 -17.45 23.19
CA ARG A 213 6.72 -16.72 23.54
C ARG A 213 7.68 -16.64 22.35
N VAL A 214 7.93 -15.42 21.86
CA VAL A 214 8.91 -15.13 20.79
C VAL A 214 10.06 -14.32 21.33
N LYS A 215 11.25 -14.48 20.76
CA LYS A 215 12.41 -13.65 21.09
C LYS A 215 12.21 -12.22 20.56
N ILE A 216 12.19 -11.25 21.47
CA ILE A 216 12.15 -9.82 21.16
C ILE A 216 13.51 -9.21 21.49
N ILE A 217 14.17 -8.63 20.49
CA ILE A 217 15.42 -7.90 20.63
C ILE A 217 15.10 -6.42 20.45
N HIS A 218 15.50 -5.58 21.41
CA HIS A 218 15.38 -4.14 21.26
C HIS A 218 16.62 -3.62 20.52
N THR A 219 16.40 -2.99 19.39
CA THR A 219 17.48 -2.64 18.47
C THR A 219 18.11 -1.28 18.79
N SER A 220 17.35 -0.37 19.41
CA SER A 220 17.85 0.90 19.92
C SER A 220 17.76 0.99 21.43
N LYS A 221 18.79 1.55 22.05
CA LYS A 221 18.80 1.90 23.48
C LYS A 221 18.00 3.18 23.77
N LYS A 222 17.71 3.98 22.75
CA LYS A 222 17.10 5.32 22.87
C LYS A 222 15.61 5.34 22.47
N TYR A 223 15.20 4.45 21.56
CA TYR A 223 13.82 4.36 21.08
C TYR A 223 13.22 2.98 21.36
N LEU A 224 12.29 2.92 22.33
CA LEU A 224 11.57 1.70 22.75
C LEU A 224 10.72 1.04 21.64
N GLY A 225 10.41 1.78 20.56
CA GLY A 225 9.65 1.31 19.41
C GLY A 225 10.48 0.56 18.34
N GLN A 226 11.82 0.62 18.41
CA GLN A 226 12.66 -0.10 17.46
C GLN A 226 12.90 -1.53 17.96
N ILE A 227 12.05 -2.43 17.51
CA ILE A 227 11.98 -3.82 17.94
C ILE A 227 12.34 -4.72 16.76
N TYR A 228 13.22 -5.68 16.97
CA TYR A 228 13.55 -6.73 16.00
C TYR A 228 13.18 -8.09 16.60
N SER A 229 12.42 -8.90 15.85
CA SER A 229 12.11 -10.28 16.23
C SER A 229 12.60 -11.23 15.14
N PRO A 230 13.70 -11.98 15.39
CA PRO A 230 14.27 -12.88 14.40
C PRO A 230 13.28 -13.92 13.88
N ASP A 231 12.52 -14.56 14.77
CA ASP A 231 11.61 -15.66 14.40
C ASP A 231 10.51 -15.15 13.46
N ILE A 232 9.92 -14.00 13.78
CA ILE A 232 8.90 -13.36 12.94
C ILE A 232 9.49 -12.90 11.62
N ASN A 233 10.72 -12.37 11.63
CA ASN A 233 11.39 -11.94 10.41
C ASN A 233 11.50 -13.07 9.38
N TRP A 234 11.96 -14.25 9.81
CA TRP A 234 12.08 -15.41 8.93
C TRP A 234 10.73 -15.91 8.43
N ILE A 235 9.71 -15.93 9.30
CA ILE A 235 8.34 -16.30 8.91
C ILE A 235 7.79 -15.32 7.86
N LEU A 236 7.90 -14.02 8.10
CA LEU A 236 7.46 -12.99 7.17
C LEU A 236 8.21 -13.09 5.84
N MET A 237 9.52 -13.34 5.86
CA MET A 237 10.32 -13.51 4.64
C MET A 237 9.81 -14.69 3.81
N VAL A 238 9.61 -15.87 4.43
CA VAL A 238 9.13 -17.07 3.72
C VAL A 238 7.74 -16.83 3.14
N LEU A 239 6.82 -16.25 3.92
CA LEU A 239 5.46 -15.96 3.46
C LEU A 239 5.45 -14.93 2.33
N CYS A 240 6.27 -13.88 2.43
CA CYS A 240 6.39 -12.86 1.40
C CYS A 240 6.93 -13.45 0.08
N ILE A 241 7.99 -14.27 0.15
CA ILE A 241 8.54 -14.98 -1.02
C ILE A 241 7.51 -15.94 -1.60
N ALA A 242 6.78 -16.67 -0.76
CA ALA A 242 5.73 -17.59 -1.21
C ALA A 242 4.61 -16.85 -1.96
N VAL A 243 4.17 -15.69 -1.47
CA VAL A 243 3.18 -14.85 -2.16
C VAL A 243 3.73 -14.32 -3.49
N THR A 244 4.96 -13.77 -3.50
CA THR A 244 5.57 -13.24 -4.72
C THR A 244 5.79 -14.31 -5.79
N ALA A 245 6.32 -15.47 -5.41
CA ALA A 245 6.59 -16.59 -6.32
C ALA A 245 5.31 -17.31 -6.75
N GLY A 246 4.35 -17.46 -5.84
CA GLY A 246 3.08 -18.13 -6.10
C GLY A 246 2.17 -17.34 -7.04
N PHE A 247 2.11 -16.02 -6.88
CA PHE A 247 1.15 -15.22 -7.65
C PHE A 247 1.65 -14.77 -9.02
N LYS A 248 2.97 -14.69 -9.29
CA LYS A 248 3.63 -14.31 -10.57
C LYS A 248 3.13 -13.06 -11.33
N ASN A 249 1.96 -12.53 -11.00
CA ASN A 249 1.19 -11.52 -11.68
C ASN A 249 0.74 -10.49 -10.64
N GLN A 250 1.18 -9.24 -10.86
CA GLN A 250 0.96 -8.14 -9.94
C GLN A 250 -0.52 -7.89 -9.66
N SER A 251 -1.39 -8.12 -10.65
CA SER A 251 -2.84 -7.90 -10.51
C SER A 251 -3.50 -8.86 -9.51
N GLN A 252 -3.02 -10.10 -9.41
CA GLN A 252 -3.60 -11.09 -8.49
C GLN A 252 -3.22 -10.79 -7.04
N ILE A 253 -1.96 -10.41 -6.79
CA ILE A 253 -1.51 -9.93 -5.48
C ILE A 253 -2.27 -8.67 -5.09
N ALA A 254 -2.47 -7.74 -6.04
CA ALA A 254 -3.24 -6.53 -5.81
C ALA A 254 -4.68 -6.83 -5.40
N ASN A 255 -5.34 -7.77 -6.08
CA ASN A 255 -6.69 -8.21 -5.71
C ASN A 255 -6.73 -8.85 -4.31
N ALA A 256 -5.78 -9.73 -3.99
CA ALA A 256 -5.66 -10.33 -2.66
C ALA A 256 -5.51 -9.25 -1.58
N TYR A 257 -4.64 -8.27 -1.81
CA TYR A 257 -4.40 -7.19 -0.86
C TYR A 257 -5.63 -6.28 -0.70
N GLY A 258 -6.32 -5.96 -1.79
CA GLY A 258 -7.59 -5.23 -1.74
C GLY A 258 -8.68 -5.95 -0.94
N THR A 259 -8.78 -7.28 -1.05
CA THR A 259 -9.70 -8.10 -0.23
C THR A 259 -9.34 -8.08 1.24
N ALA A 260 -8.05 -8.23 1.58
CA ALA A 260 -7.61 -8.19 2.96
C ALA A 260 -7.99 -6.87 3.63
N VAL A 261 -7.75 -5.74 2.95
CA VAL A 261 -7.97 -4.40 3.51
C VAL A 261 -9.46 -4.11 3.71
N ILE A 262 -10.33 -4.46 2.74
CA ILE A 262 -11.77 -4.21 2.93
C ILE A 262 -12.37 -5.04 4.07
N MET A 263 -11.91 -6.28 4.24
CA MET A 263 -12.34 -7.12 5.36
C MET A 263 -11.86 -6.54 6.69
N VAL A 264 -10.63 -6.05 6.74
CA VAL A 264 -10.09 -5.38 7.92
C VAL A 264 -10.88 -4.12 8.24
N MET A 265 -11.17 -3.26 7.27
CA MET A 265 -11.97 -2.05 7.47
C MET A 265 -13.33 -2.38 8.08
N LEU A 266 -14.02 -3.38 7.52
CA LEU A 266 -15.31 -3.84 8.01
C LEU A 266 -15.24 -4.37 9.45
N VAL A 267 -14.21 -5.17 9.78
CA VAL A 267 -13.98 -5.63 11.16
C VAL A 267 -13.72 -4.45 12.10
N THR A 268 -12.91 -3.47 11.69
CA THR A 268 -12.62 -2.29 12.52
C THR A 268 -13.86 -1.42 12.73
N THR A 269 -14.71 -1.26 11.71
CA THR A 269 -15.99 -0.54 11.81
C THR A 269 -16.91 -1.20 12.83
N PHE A 270 -17.03 -2.53 12.81
CA PHE A 270 -17.81 -3.27 13.81
C PHE A 270 -17.20 -3.20 15.22
N LEU A 271 -15.87 -3.26 15.35
CA LEU A 271 -15.19 -3.10 16.64
C LEU A 271 -15.29 -1.68 17.20
N MET A 272 -15.46 -0.68 16.35
CA MET A 272 -15.60 0.71 16.79
C MET A 272 -16.95 0.97 17.48
N ILE A 273 -18.01 0.25 17.09
CA ILE A 273 -19.35 0.36 17.68
C ILE A 273 -19.34 0.15 19.21
N PRO A 274 -18.83 -0.98 19.75
CA PRO A 274 -18.78 -1.18 21.20
C PRO A 274 -17.84 -0.18 21.89
N ILE A 275 -16.76 0.27 21.23
CA ILE A 275 -15.87 1.29 21.80
C ILE A 275 -16.62 2.62 21.99
N MET A 276 -17.35 3.07 20.97
CA MET A 276 -18.13 4.31 21.05
C MET A 276 -19.25 4.24 22.09
N LEU A 277 -19.90 3.08 22.23
CA LEU A 277 -20.99 2.87 23.19
C LEU A 277 -20.48 2.70 24.63
N LEU A 278 -19.47 1.87 24.85
CA LEU A 278 -19.05 1.43 26.18
C LEU A 278 -17.94 2.30 26.78
N VAL A 279 -16.96 2.71 25.95
CA VAL A 279 -15.79 3.47 26.41
C VAL A 279 -16.07 4.97 26.33
N TRP A 280 -16.51 5.45 25.16
CA TRP A 280 -16.76 6.89 24.96
C TRP A 280 -18.15 7.33 25.42
N ARG A 281 -19.06 6.38 25.71
CA ARG A 281 -20.45 6.64 26.12
C ARG A 281 -21.14 7.67 25.21
N SER A 282 -20.87 7.59 23.90
CA SER A 282 -21.43 8.50 22.92
C SER A 282 -22.93 8.27 22.74
N HIS A 283 -23.66 9.32 22.35
CA HIS A 283 -25.09 9.21 22.07
C HIS A 283 -25.34 8.19 20.94
N TRP A 284 -26.34 7.31 21.10
CA TRP A 284 -26.63 6.22 20.15
C TRP A 284 -26.80 6.70 18.70
N ALA A 285 -27.39 7.89 18.52
CA ALA A 285 -27.55 8.52 17.21
C ALA A 285 -26.22 8.77 16.48
N LEU A 286 -25.16 9.15 17.21
CA LEU A 286 -23.82 9.33 16.62
C LEU A 286 -23.22 7.99 16.19
N VAL A 287 -23.44 6.94 16.98
CA VAL A 287 -22.97 5.59 16.66
C VAL A 287 -23.68 5.04 15.41
N VAL A 288 -24.99 5.23 15.32
CA VAL A 288 -25.77 4.85 14.13
C VAL A 288 -25.30 5.66 12.92
N LEU A 289 -25.14 6.97 13.05
CA LEU A 289 -24.65 7.83 11.96
C LEU A 289 -23.28 7.37 11.45
N PHE A 290 -22.33 7.15 12.35
CA PHE A 290 -21.00 6.64 12.01
C PHE A 290 -21.09 5.29 11.29
N THR A 291 -21.89 4.36 11.82
CA THR A 291 -22.02 3.00 11.26
C THR A 291 -22.63 3.04 9.86
N VAL A 292 -23.71 3.81 9.67
CA VAL A 292 -24.39 3.93 8.38
C VAL A 292 -23.46 4.57 7.34
N LEU A 293 -22.75 5.65 7.70
CA LEU A 293 -21.82 6.30 6.78
C LEU A 293 -20.64 5.39 6.41
N SER A 294 -20.09 4.65 7.37
CA SER A 294 -18.96 3.73 7.11
C SER A 294 -19.40 2.56 6.24
N LEU A 295 -20.51 1.91 6.57
CA LEU A 295 -21.05 0.80 5.77
C LEU A 295 -21.52 1.24 4.38
N ALA A 296 -22.02 2.47 4.22
CA ALA A 296 -22.39 3.02 2.92
C ALA A 296 -21.19 3.09 1.96
N VAL A 297 -19.97 3.26 2.48
CA VAL A 297 -18.73 3.22 1.69
C VAL A 297 -18.23 1.78 1.55
N GLU A 298 -18.17 1.02 2.64
CA GLU A 298 -17.56 -0.31 2.66
C GLU A 298 -18.34 -1.35 1.86
N ILE A 299 -19.68 -1.34 1.90
CA ILE A 299 -20.51 -2.33 1.19
C ILE A 299 -20.28 -2.29 -0.34
N PRO A 300 -20.28 -1.11 -1.00
CA PRO A 300 -19.90 -1.02 -2.41
C PRO A 300 -18.52 -1.61 -2.73
N TYR A 301 -17.50 -1.34 -1.91
CA TYR A 301 -16.16 -1.90 -2.12
C TYR A 301 -16.12 -3.42 -1.87
N LEU A 302 -16.80 -3.89 -0.82
CA LEU A 302 -16.91 -5.32 -0.52
C LEU A 302 -17.54 -6.06 -1.69
N THR A 303 -18.68 -5.59 -2.19
CA THR A 303 -19.36 -6.21 -3.34
C THR A 303 -18.54 -6.15 -4.63
N ALA A 304 -17.70 -5.12 -4.81
CA ALA A 304 -16.78 -5.03 -5.94
C ALA A 304 -15.63 -6.05 -5.84
N VAL A 305 -15.10 -6.26 -4.64
CA VAL A 305 -13.98 -7.17 -4.38
C VAL A 305 -14.42 -8.63 -4.34
N MET A 306 -15.65 -8.93 -3.89
CA MET A 306 -16.21 -10.29 -3.94
C MET A 306 -16.21 -10.89 -5.36
N LYS A 307 -16.36 -10.06 -6.40
CA LYS A 307 -16.29 -10.50 -7.81
C LYS A 307 -14.87 -10.89 -8.27
N LYS A 308 -13.85 -10.59 -7.46
CA LYS A 308 -12.43 -10.85 -7.75
C LYS A 308 -11.82 -11.94 -6.85
N ILE A 309 -12.64 -12.63 -6.06
CA ILE A 309 -12.19 -13.74 -5.20
C ILE A 309 -11.50 -14.83 -6.04
N ASP A 310 -12.10 -15.22 -7.16
CA ASP A 310 -11.54 -16.21 -8.09
C ASP A 310 -10.26 -15.74 -8.81
N GLN A 311 -9.96 -14.43 -8.77
CA GLN A 311 -8.80 -13.81 -9.40
C GLN A 311 -7.64 -13.58 -8.42
N GLY A 312 -7.59 -14.34 -7.32
CA GLY A 312 -6.56 -14.26 -6.28
C GLY A 312 -7.04 -13.63 -4.97
N GLY A 313 -8.27 -13.09 -4.92
CA GLY A 313 -8.86 -12.53 -3.71
C GLY A 313 -9.17 -13.54 -2.60
N TRP A 314 -9.05 -14.85 -2.86
CA TRP A 314 -9.30 -15.93 -1.90
C TRP A 314 -8.19 -16.10 -0.84
N VAL A 315 -6.94 -15.74 -1.15
CA VAL A 315 -5.79 -15.96 -0.26
C VAL A 315 -5.98 -15.42 1.15
N PRO A 316 -6.42 -14.17 1.36
CA PRO A 316 -6.63 -13.66 2.72
C PRO A 316 -7.86 -14.24 3.43
N LEU A 317 -8.71 -15.01 2.73
CA LEU A 317 -9.89 -15.67 3.31
C LEU A 317 -9.58 -17.07 3.87
N VAL A 318 -8.43 -17.65 3.51
CA VAL A 318 -7.95 -18.97 3.92
C VAL A 318 -6.84 -18.81 4.95
#